data_AF-A0A950W0U0-F1
#
_entry.id   AF-A0A950W0U0-F1
#
_cell.length_a   1.000
_cell.length_b   1.000
_cell.length_c   1.000
_cell.angle_alpha   90.00
_cell.angle_beta   90.00
_cell.angle_gamma   90.00
#
_symmetry.space_group_name_H-M   'P 1'
#
loop_
_entity.id
_entity.type
_entity.pdbx_description
1 polymer ?
#
loop_
_entity_poly.entity_id
_entity_poly.type
_entity_poly.pdbx_seq_one_letter_code
_entity_poly.pdbx_strand_id
1 'polypeptide(L)'
;ASPAGASAESDYLTQLGADQARLAAAVKQIATRPRTPAALARAADRLAGAARGLHLGLAAITPPSAVAAQHARLVEITGVYALALDRAARIAVTPGGGRTASYILTAATNTASRMFTATIAEIDSTLGASRT
;
A
#
# COMPACT_ATOMS: atom_id res chain seq x y z
N ALA A 1 0.64 32.68 10.75
CA ALA A 1 0.53 31.32 10.20
C ALA A 1 -0.94 31.04 9.91
N SER A 2 -1.30 30.73 8.66
CA SER A 2 -2.70 30.55 8.27
C SER A 2 -3.26 29.24 8.85
N PRO A 3 -4.43 29.25 9.50
CA PRO A 3 -5.05 28.04 10.07
C PRO A 3 -5.37 26.98 9.00
N ALA A 4 -5.48 27.37 7.73
CA ALA A 4 -5.70 26.47 6.60
C ALA A 4 -4.56 25.46 6.37
N GLY A 5 -3.31 25.80 6.74
CA GLY A 5 -2.16 24.90 6.55
C GLY A 5 -2.15 23.73 7.54
N ALA A 6 -2.53 23.99 8.80
CA ALA A 6 -2.58 22.96 9.85
C ALA A 6 -3.73 21.96 9.64
N SER A 7 -4.86 22.43 9.10
CA SER A 7 -5.99 21.56 8.73
C SER A 7 -5.65 20.65 7.55
N ALA A 8 -5.03 21.18 6.49
CA ALA A 8 -4.62 20.38 5.33
C ALA A 8 -3.58 19.30 5.67
N GLU A 9 -2.64 19.60 6.57
CA GLU A 9 -1.66 18.63 7.06
C GLU A 9 -2.32 17.52 7.92
N SER A 10 -3.31 17.89 8.74
CA SER A 10 -4.07 16.93 9.56
C SER A 10 -4.96 16.01 8.71
N ASP A 11 -5.60 16.57 7.68
CA ASP A 11 -6.41 15.80 6.71
C ASP A 11 -5.53 14.83 5.91
N TYR A 12 -4.33 15.28 5.51
CA TYR A 12 -3.32 14.45 4.86
C TYR A 12 -2.91 13.23 5.71
N LEU A 13 -2.55 13.45 6.97
CA LEU A 13 -2.14 12.38 7.89
C LEU A 13 -3.29 11.41 8.19
N THR A 14 -4.52 11.93 8.30
CA THR A 14 -5.72 11.10 8.49
C THR A 14 -5.96 10.17 7.31
N GLN A 15 -5.88 10.72 6.09
CA GLN A 15 -6.02 9.93 4.85
C GLN A 15 -4.93 8.85 4.77
N LEU A 16 -3.68 9.21 5.08
CA LEU A 16 -2.53 8.30 5.06
C LEU A 16 -2.69 7.15 6.08
N GLY A 17 -3.20 7.44 7.27
CA GLY A 17 -3.50 6.44 8.29
C GLY A 17 -4.62 5.47 7.88
N ALA A 18 -5.69 5.98 7.26
CA ALA A 18 -6.78 5.15 6.72
C ALA A 18 -6.27 4.21 5.62
N ASP A 19 -5.38 4.71 4.77
CA ASP A 19 -4.75 3.98 3.69
C ASP A 19 -3.76 2.90 4.18
N GLN A 20 -3.01 3.18 5.25
CA GLN A 20 -2.20 2.18 5.96
C GLN A 20 -3.08 1.07 6.57
N ALA A 21 -4.21 1.41 7.18
CA ALA A 21 -5.12 0.44 7.78
C ALA A 21 -5.73 -0.48 6.72
N ARG A 22 -6.09 0.06 5.55
CA ARG A 22 -6.56 -0.73 4.39
C ARG A 22 -5.49 -1.72 3.92
N LEU A 23 -4.24 -1.28 3.80
CA LEU A 23 -3.12 -2.16 3.44
C LEU A 23 -2.93 -3.27 4.48
N ALA A 24 -2.96 -2.94 5.77
CA ALA A 24 -2.82 -3.92 6.86
C ALA A 24 -3.96 -4.95 6.87
N ALA A 25 -5.20 -4.53 6.61
CA ALA A 25 -6.35 -5.43 6.51
C ALA A 25 -6.21 -6.38 5.30
N ALA A 26 -5.76 -5.86 4.16
CA ALA A 26 -5.44 -6.64 2.97
C ALA A 26 -4.37 -7.71 3.27
N VAL A 27 -3.31 -7.37 4.01
CA VAL A 27 -2.29 -8.34 4.45
C VAL A 27 -2.89 -9.47 5.30
N LYS A 28 -3.74 -9.14 6.28
CA LYS A 28 -4.38 -10.12 7.16
C LYS A 28 -5.22 -11.14 6.38
N GLN A 29 -5.87 -10.71 5.30
CA GLN A 29 -6.65 -11.60 4.43
C GLN A 29 -5.78 -12.58 3.61
N ILE A 30 -4.50 -12.26 3.35
CA ILE A 30 -3.56 -13.19 2.71
C ILE A 30 -3.10 -14.28 3.70
N ALA A 31 -2.90 -13.90 4.97
CA ALA A 31 -2.49 -14.83 6.02
C ALA A 31 -3.51 -15.97 6.22
N THR A 32 -4.79 -15.72 5.95
CA THR A 32 -5.79 -16.78 5.78
C THR A 32 -5.56 -17.53 4.47
N ARG A 33 -4.67 -18.53 4.52
CA ARG A 33 -4.21 -19.36 3.40
C ARG A 33 -5.37 -19.88 2.53
N PRO A 34 -5.51 -19.43 1.27
CA PRO A 34 -6.50 -19.97 0.34
C PRO A 34 -6.23 -21.45 0.09
N ARG A 35 -7.26 -22.30 0.19
CA ARG A 35 -7.11 -23.77 0.06
C ARG A 35 -7.07 -24.26 -1.39
N THR A 36 -7.38 -23.41 -2.37
CA THR A 36 -7.40 -23.76 -3.79
C THR A 36 -6.73 -22.68 -4.66
N PRO A 37 -6.19 -23.03 -5.84
CA PRO A 37 -5.62 -22.06 -6.77
C PRO A 37 -6.62 -20.98 -7.22
N ALA A 38 -7.89 -21.36 -7.43
CA ALA A 38 -8.96 -20.42 -7.78
C ALA A 38 -9.27 -19.43 -6.64
N ALA A 39 -9.25 -19.89 -5.39
CA ALA A 39 -9.42 -19.01 -4.24
C ALA A 39 -8.22 -18.06 -4.07
N LEU A 40 -7.00 -18.53 -4.34
CA LEU A 40 -5.78 -17.72 -4.34
C LEU A 40 -5.82 -16.63 -5.41
N ALA A 41 -6.22 -16.97 -6.64
CA ALA A 41 -6.37 -16.02 -7.73
C ALA A 41 -7.38 -14.92 -7.39
N ARG A 42 -8.57 -15.30 -6.91
CA ARG A 42 -9.60 -14.33 -6.49
C ARG A 42 -9.15 -13.45 -5.33
N ALA A 43 -8.40 -13.99 -4.37
CA ALA A 43 -7.83 -13.19 -3.30
C ALA A 43 -6.81 -12.19 -3.83
N ALA A 44 -5.88 -12.65 -4.68
CA ALA A 44 -4.87 -11.81 -5.33
C ALA A 44 -5.50 -10.68 -6.17
N ASP A 45 -6.55 -10.96 -6.94
CA ASP A 45 -7.26 -9.96 -7.74
C ASP A 45 -7.93 -8.88 -6.88
N ARG A 46 -8.61 -9.27 -5.78
CA ARG A 46 -9.22 -8.31 -4.85
C ARG A 46 -8.17 -7.41 -4.22
N LEU A 47 -7.05 -7.99 -3.82
CA LEU A 47 -5.93 -7.25 -3.24
C LEU A 47 -5.31 -6.31 -4.26
N ALA A 48 -5.15 -6.75 -5.52
CA ALA A 48 -4.64 -5.90 -6.59
C ALA A 48 -5.58 -4.71 -6.83
N GLY A 49 -6.89 -4.93 -6.84
CA GLY A 49 -7.89 -3.86 -6.91
C GLY A 49 -7.78 -2.87 -5.74
N ALA A 50 -7.67 -3.36 -4.50
CA ALA A 50 -7.48 -2.52 -3.33
C ALA A 50 -6.17 -1.71 -3.38
N ALA A 51 -5.07 -2.34 -3.81
CA ALA A 51 -3.77 -1.68 -3.96
C ALA A 51 -3.79 -0.61 -5.06
N ARG A 52 -4.49 -0.84 -6.18
CA ARG A 52 -4.71 0.19 -7.21
C ARG A 52 -5.55 1.35 -6.69
N GLY A 53 -6.62 1.07 -5.96
CA GLY A 53 -7.45 2.10 -5.34
C GLY A 53 -6.64 2.97 -4.38
N LEU A 54 -5.78 2.34 -3.57
CA LEU A 54 -4.82 3.01 -2.70
C LEU A 54 -3.82 3.86 -3.50
N HIS A 55 -3.21 3.31 -4.54
CA HIS A 55 -2.28 4.04 -5.40
C HIS A 55 -2.92 5.30 -6.02
N LEU A 56 -4.13 5.16 -6.56
CA LEU A 56 -4.88 6.29 -7.12
C LEU A 56 -5.27 7.30 -6.04
N GLY A 57 -5.68 6.84 -4.86
CA GLY A 57 -5.99 7.68 -3.71
C GLY A 57 -4.79 8.52 -3.30
N LEU A 58 -3.62 7.90 -3.14
CA LEU A 58 -2.38 8.61 -2.81
C LEU A 58 -1.96 9.57 -3.93
N ALA A 59 -1.98 9.14 -5.19
CA ALA A 59 -1.58 9.98 -6.32
C ALA A 59 -2.47 11.22 -6.51
N ALA A 60 -3.70 11.20 -5.99
CA ALA A 60 -4.60 12.35 -6.02
C ALA A 60 -4.35 13.38 -4.91
N ILE A 61 -3.55 13.03 -3.90
CA ILE A 61 -3.23 13.92 -2.78
C ILE A 61 -2.15 14.92 -3.23
N THR A 62 -2.33 16.18 -2.86
CA THR A 62 -1.25 17.18 -2.94
C THR A 62 -0.49 17.20 -1.61
N PRO A 63 0.72 16.64 -1.51
CA PRO A 63 1.46 16.59 -0.27
C PRO A 63 2.08 17.96 0.08
N PRO A 64 2.35 18.24 1.37
CA PRO A 64 3.22 19.35 1.76
C PRO A 64 4.59 19.22 1.08
N SER A 65 5.17 20.35 0.65
CA SER A 65 6.44 20.37 -0.09
C SER A 65 7.59 19.68 0.65
N ALA A 66 7.61 19.79 1.98
CA ALA A 66 8.60 19.15 2.84
C ALA A 66 8.63 17.62 2.76
N VAL A 67 7.51 16.99 2.36
CA VAL A 67 7.36 15.53 2.29
C VAL A 67 7.00 15.03 0.89
N ALA A 68 7.10 15.88 -0.14
CA ALA A 68 6.69 15.53 -1.50
C ALA A 68 7.47 14.33 -2.07
N ALA A 69 8.76 14.21 -1.75
CA ALA A 69 9.59 13.08 -2.19
C ALA A 69 9.17 11.76 -1.52
N GLN A 70 8.92 11.78 -0.21
CA GLN A 70 8.45 10.64 0.56
C GLN A 70 7.05 10.23 0.11
N HIS A 71 6.18 11.20 -0.18
CA HIS A 71 4.85 10.93 -0.72
C HIS A 71 4.94 10.27 -2.10
N ALA A 72 5.78 10.77 -3.01
CA ALA A 72 6.00 10.12 -4.31
C ALA A 72 6.49 8.67 -4.16
N ARG A 73 7.33 8.40 -3.14
CA ARG A 73 7.77 7.04 -2.80
C ARG A 73 6.60 6.14 -2.36
N LEU A 74 5.64 6.64 -1.58
CA LEU A 74 4.43 5.89 -1.22
C LEU A 74 3.59 5.54 -2.46
N VAL A 75 3.44 6.48 -3.39
CA VAL A 75 2.73 6.27 -4.65
C VAL A 75 3.43 5.17 -5.47
N GLU A 76 4.76 5.21 -5.56
CA GLU A 76 5.55 4.18 -6.25
C GLU A 76 5.40 2.80 -5.59
N ILE A 77 5.55 2.72 -4.26
CA ILE A 77 5.42 1.47 -3.48
C ILE A 77 4.08 0.79 -3.78
N THR A 78 3.00 1.56 -3.74
CA THR A 78 1.64 1.04 -3.93
C THR A 78 1.37 0.64 -5.38
N GLY A 79 1.94 1.35 -6.35
CA GLY A 79 1.90 0.97 -7.77
C GLY A 79 2.64 -0.34 -8.05
N VAL A 80 3.88 -0.47 -7.56
CA VAL A 80 4.68 -1.71 -7.69
C VAL A 80 3.99 -2.87 -7.00
N TYR A 81 3.42 -2.65 -5.82
CA TYR A 81 2.68 -3.68 -5.10
C TYR A 81 1.46 -4.16 -5.89
N ALA A 82 0.65 -3.26 -6.47
CA ALA A 82 -0.48 -3.63 -7.30
C ALA A 82 -0.08 -4.51 -8.50
N LEU A 83 1.01 -4.16 -9.19
CA LEU A 83 1.55 -4.96 -10.29
C LEU A 83 2.01 -6.35 -9.87
N ALA A 84 2.62 -6.47 -8.68
CA ALA A 84 3.04 -7.76 -8.13
C ALA A 84 1.84 -8.66 -7.79
N LEU A 85 0.76 -8.08 -7.26
CA LEU A 85 -0.49 -8.80 -6.97
C LEU A 85 -1.18 -9.29 -8.25
N ASP A 86 -1.24 -8.46 -9.29
CA ASP A 86 -1.76 -8.87 -10.61
C ASP A 86 -0.98 -10.04 -11.20
N ARG A 87 0.35 -9.98 -11.09
CA ARG A 87 1.22 -11.06 -11.55
C ARG A 87 0.93 -12.34 -10.77
N ALA A 88 0.78 -12.26 -9.44
CA ALA A 88 0.45 -13.42 -8.63
C ALA A 88 -0.91 -14.02 -8.98
N ALA A 89 -1.93 -13.18 -9.24
CA ALA A 89 -3.25 -13.63 -9.67
C ALA A 89 -3.19 -14.41 -10.99
N ARG A 90 -2.48 -13.88 -11.98
CA ARG A 90 -2.25 -14.56 -13.27
C ARG A 90 -1.50 -15.88 -13.11
N ILE A 91 -0.50 -15.95 -12.23
CA ILE A 91 0.24 -17.19 -11.97
C ILE A 91 -0.64 -18.21 -11.23
N ALA A 92 -1.50 -17.78 -10.32
CA ALA A 92 -2.34 -18.66 -9.51
C ALA A 92 -3.31 -19.51 -10.35
N VAL A 93 -3.72 -19.03 -11.54
CA VAL A 93 -4.60 -19.77 -12.46
C VAL A 93 -3.88 -20.74 -13.39
N THR A 94 -2.53 -20.72 -13.41
CA THR A 94 -1.74 -21.65 -14.24
C THR A 94 -1.61 -23.02 -13.56
N PRO A 95 -1.52 -24.13 -14.32
CA PRO A 95 -1.24 -25.45 -13.76
C PRO A 95 0.06 -25.43 -12.94
N GLY A 96 -0.02 -25.81 -11.66
CA GLY A 96 1.13 -25.83 -10.75
C GLY A 96 1.58 -24.45 -10.22
N GLY A 97 0.97 -23.34 -10.66
CA GLY A 97 1.40 -21.98 -10.30
C GLY A 97 1.08 -21.53 -8.87
N GLY A 98 0.26 -22.28 -8.13
CA GLY A 98 -0.23 -21.87 -6.80
C GLY A 98 0.88 -21.59 -5.77
N ARG A 99 1.97 -22.37 -5.77
CA ARG A 99 3.11 -22.15 -4.85
C ARG A 99 3.86 -20.86 -5.19
N THR A 100 4.13 -20.64 -6.47
CA THR A 100 4.81 -19.44 -6.95
C THR A 100 3.97 -18.18 -6.70
N ALA A 101 2.67 -18.23 -6.98
CA ALA A 101 1.74 -17.14 -6.68
C ALA A 101 1.72 -16.82 -5.17
N SER A 102 1.62 -17.84 -4.32
CA SER A 102 1.64 -17.66 -2.86
C SER A 102 2.93 -17.02 -2.36
N TYR A 103 4.07 -17.42 -2.94
CA TYR A 103 5.38 -16.84 -2.63
C TYR A 103 5.43 -15.35 -3.05
N ILE A 104 5.01 -15.04 -4.28
CA ILE A 104 4.98 -13.67 -4.79
C ILE A 104 4.08 -12.79 -3.92
N LEU A 105 2.87 -13.25 -3.58
CA LEU A 105 1.96 -12.51 -2.69
C LEU A 105 2.64 -12.19 -1.36
N THR A 106 3.13 -13.21 -0.67
CA THR A 106 3.76 -13.05 0.65
C THR A 106 4.95 -12.10 0.60
N ALA A 107 5.84 -12.29 -0.38
CA ALA A 107 7.04 -11.49 -0.54
C ALA A 107 6.69 -10.03 -0.87
N ALA A 108 5.82 -9.80 -1.87
CA ALA A 108 5.42 -8.46 -2.28
C ALA A 108 4.71 -7.71 -1.16
N THR A 109 3.82 -8.38 -0.42
CA THR A 109 3.10 -7.80 0.71
C THR A 109 4.04 -7.42 1.84
N ASN A 110 4.98 -8.29 2.22
CA ASN A 110 5.94 -8.00 3.28
C ASN A 110 6.86 -6.83 2.91
N THR A 111 7.37 -6.82 1.68
CA THR A 111 8.22 -5.72 1.19
C THR A 111 7.44 -4.42 1.15
N ALA A 112 6.25 -4.40 0.53
CA ALA A 112 5.41 -3.21 0.45
C ALA A 112 5.06 -2.68 1.83
N SER A 113 4.65 -3.55 2.77
CA SER A 113 4.32 -3.14 4.14
C SER A 113 5.51 -2.52 4.87
N ARG A 114 6.72 -3.11 4.76
CA ARG A 114 7.92 -2.56 5.42
C ARG A 114 8.29 -1.20 4.84
N MET A 115 8.34 -1.07 3.51
CA MET A 115 8.71 0.20 2.88
C MET A 115 7.65 1.27 3.15
N PHE A 116 6.37 0.92 3.08
CA PHE A 116 5.27 1.85 3.36
C PHE A 116 5.34 2.37 4.81
N THR A 117 5.48 1.48 5.79
CA THR A 117 5.61 1.87 7.20
C THR A 117 6.86 2.73 7.44
N ALA A 118 8.00 2.39 6.82
CA ALA A 118 9.22 3.18 6.95
C ALA A 118 9.05 4.59 6.37
N THR A 119 8.42 4.71 5.19
CA THR A 119 8.18 6.00 4.56
C THR A 119 7.16 6.85 5.33
N ILE A 120 6.14 6.24 5.96
CA ILE A 120 5.26 6.98 6.89
C ILE A 120 6.03 7.52 8.09
N ALA A 121 6.91 6.72 8.70
CA ALA A 121 7.71 7.18 9.83
C ALA A 121 8.65 8.35 9.43
N GLU A 122 9.19 8.33 8.20
CA GLU A 122 9.98 9.45 7.65
C GLU A 122 9.12 10.72 7.47
N ILE A 123 7.88 10.58 6.99
CA ILE A 123 6.92 11.69 6.85
C ILE A 123 6.58 12.28 8.23
N ASP A 124 6.22 11.44 9.19
CA ASP A 124 5.87 11.85 10.55
C ASP A 124 7.04 12.57 11.24
N SER A 125 8.27 12.05 11.08
CA SER A 125 9.46 12.71 11.61
C SER A 125 9.72 14.07 10.97
N THR A 126 9.51 14.21 9.67
CA THR A 126 9.75 15.46 8.93
C THR A 126 8.73 16.53 9.32
N LEU A 127 7.46 16.16 9.39
CA LEU A 127 6.37 17.06 9.79
C LEU A 127 6.43 17.40 11.28
N GLY A 128 6.79 16.43 12.13
CA GLY A 128 6.97 16.63 13.57
C GLY A 128 8.11 17.60 13.90
N ALA A 129 9.26 17.48 13.21
CA ALA A 129 10.38 18.42 13.34
C ALA A 129 10.06 19.83 12.82
N SER A 130 9.08 19.97 11.92
CA SER A 130 8.64 21.27 11.40
C SER A 130 7.73 22.04 12.36
N ARG A 131 7.32 21.42 13.48
CA ARG A 131 6.45 22.03 14.51
C ARG A 131 7.20 22.51 15.77
N THR A 132 8.51 22.27 15.87
CA THR A 132 9.39 22.71 16.97
C THR A 132 10.26 23.87 16.53
#